data_AF-A0A838FZZ9-F1
#
_entry.id   AF-A0A838FZZ9-F1
#
_cell.length_a   1.000
_cell.length_b   1.000
_cell.length_c   1.000
_cell.angle_alpha   90.00
_cell.angle_beta   90.00
_cell.angle_gamma   90.00
#
_symmetry.space_group_name_H-M   'P 1'
#
loop_
_entity.id
_entity.type
_entity.pdbx_description
1 polymer ?
#
loop_
_entity_poly.entity_id
_entity_poly.type
_entity_poly.pdbx_seq_one_letter_code
_entity_poly.pdbx_strand_id
1 'polypeptide(L)'
;MAAGLPVLVRDNRAHRVAVERITRTDGTGLAYVEADDVAAALADDSRMRAARAAVHSVRHRYTFDYHVDQLLDVFGRARQITARDGR
;
A
#
# COMPACT_ATOMS: atom_id res chain seq x y z
N MET A 1 1.32 -6.14 -2.91
CA MET A 1 1.23 -5.11 -3.99
C MET A 1 2.28 -5.34 -5.05
N ALA A 2 3.58 -5.31 -4.74
CA ALA A 2 4.65 -5.56 -5.71
C ALA A 2 4.45 -6.85 -6.55
N ALA A 3 3.89 -7.91 -5.94
CA ALA A 3 3.54 -9.17 -6.60
C ALA A 3 2.40 -9.07 -7.66
N GLY A 4 1.78 -7.91 -7.87
CA GLY A 4 0.75 -7.72 -8.89
C GLY A 4 -0.65 -8.22 -8.50
N LEU A 5 -0.89 -8.54 -7.23
CA LEU A 5 -2.15 -9.11 -6.74
C LEU A 5 -2.91 -8.16 -5.79
N PRO A 6 -4.26 -8.10 -5.91
CA PRO A 6 -5.13 -7.50 -4.90
C PRO A 6 -4.99 -8.22 -3.56
N VAL A 7 -5.33 -7.53 -2.48
CA VAL A 7 -5.24 -8.08 -1.13
C VAL A 7 -6.60 -8.04 -0.43
N LEU A 8 -6.98 -9.13 0.21
CA LEU A 8 -8.09 -9.13 1.17
C LEU A 8 -7.63 -8.41 2.43
N VAL A 9 -8.40 -7.44 2.89
CA VAL A 9 -8.06 -6.66 4.08
C VAL A 9 -9.28 -6.58 4.97
N ARG A 10 -9.11 -6.88 6.25
CA ARG A 10 -10.22 -6.74 7.20
C ARG A 10 -10.57 -5.26 7.36
N ASP A 11 -11.86 -4.95 7.29
CA ASP A 11 -12.39 -3.61 7.56
C ASP A 11 -12.22 -3.33 9.05
N ASN A 12 -11.21 -2.53 9.38
CA ASN A 12 -10.87 -2.15 10.74
C ASN A 12 -11.04 -0.65 10.91
N ARG A 13 -12.07 -0.03 10.30
CA ARG A 13 -12.29 1.43 10.34
C ARG A 13 -12.29 2.07 11.73
N ALA A 14 -12.54 1.29 12.79
CA ALA A 14 -12.42 1.72 14.18
C ALA A 14 -10.95 1.88 14.66
N HIS A 15 -9.98 1.48 13.85
CA HIS A 15 -8.55 1.42 14.16
C HIS A 15 -7.72 2.11 13.06
N ARG A 16 -6.52 2.55 13.42
CA ARG A 16 -5.58 3.18 12.48
C ARG A 16 -4.63 2.15 11.90
N VAL A 17 -5.13 1.33 10.98
CA VAL A 17 -4.31 0.31 10.30
C VAL A 17 -3.71 0.91 9.01
N ALA A 18 -2.39 1.05 8.98
CA ALA A 18 -1.69 1.67 7.84
C ALA A 18 -1.93 0.93 6.53
N VAL A 19 -1.92 -0.41 6.55
CA VAL A 19 -2.14 -1.26 5.38
C VAL A 19 -3.54 -1.06 4.80
N GLU A 20 -4.58 -1.10 5.64
CA GLU A 20 -5.97 -0.84 5.24
C GLU A 20 -6.13 0.53 4.58
N ARG A 21 -5.57 1.57 5.19
CA ARG A 21 -5.64 2.92 4.63
C ARG A 21 -5.02 2.97 3.24
N ILE A 22 -3.81 2.43 3.11
CA ILE A 22 -3.03 2.51 1.87
C ILE A 22 -3.69 1.69 0.75
N THR A 23 -4.14 0.47 1.03
CA THR A 23 -4.79 -0.39 0.02
C THR A 23 -6.16 0.14 -0.40
N ARG A 24 -6.88 0.80 0.50
CA ARG A 24 -8.13 1.50 0.15
C ARG A 24 -7.88 2.71 -0.73
N THR A 25 -6.89 3.55 -0.38
CA THR A 25 -6.54 4.74 -1.17
C THR A 25 -6.11 4.37 -2.58
N ASP A 26 -5.32 3.31 -2.73
CA ASP A 26 -4.83 2.86 -4.04
C ASP A 26 -5.82 1.93 -4.78
N GLY A 27 -6.98 1.60 -4.17
CA GLY A 27 -8.01 0.76 -4.79
C GLY A 27 -7.61 -0.71 -4.96
N THR A 28 -6.64 -1.18 -4.18
CA THR A 28 -6.04 -2.53 -4.29
C THR A 28 -6.47 -3.49 -3.19
N GLY A 29 -7.17 -2.97 -2.19
CA GLY A 29 -7.76 -3.74 -1.10
C GLY A 29 -9.19 -4.16 -1.41
N LEU A 30 -9.49 -5.44 -1.15
CA LEU A 30 -10.84 -5.97 -1.06
C LEU A 30 -11.20 -6.09 0.42
N ALA A 31 -11.96 -5.11 0.92
CA ALA A 31 -12.38 -5.07 2.32
C ALA A 31 -13.39 -6.18 2.64
N TYR A 32 -13.26 -6.80 3.81
CA TYR A 32 -14.19 -7.80 4.37
C TYR A 32 -14.38 -7.58 5.89
N VAL A 33 -15.55 -7.91 6.43
CA VAL A 33 -15.82 -7.88 7.89
C VAL A 33 -15.82 -9.30 8.43
N GLU A 34 -16.57 -10.18 7.75
CA GLU A 34 -16.80 -11.58 8.10
C GLU A 34 -16.37 -12.52 6.95
N ALA A 35 -16.40 -13.83 7.19
CA ALA A 35 -15.96 -14.83 6.20
C ALA A 35 -16.82 -14.82 4.92
N ASP A 36 -18.12 -14.57 5.03
CA ASP A 36 -19.03 -14.53 3.88
C ASP A 36 -18.70 -13.38 2.92
N ASP A 37 -18.20 -12.26 3.45
CA ASP A 37 -17.75 -11.13 2.65
C ASP A 37 -16.54 -11.49 1.78
N VAL A 38 -15.69 -12.41 2.26
CA VAL A 38 -14.54 -12.91 1.50
C VAL A 38 -15.01 -13.72 0.31
N ALA A 39 -15.95 -14.65 0.53
CA ALA A 39 -16.52 -15.45 -0.55
C ALA A 39 -17.20 -14.55 -1.60
N ALA A 40 -17.99 -13.57 -1.14
CA ALA A 40 -18.63 -12.59 -2.02
C ALA A 40 -17.61 -11.75 -2.80
N ALA A 41 -16.54 -11.28 -2.16
CA ALA A 41 -15.50 -10.49 -2.81
C ALA A 41 -14.69 -11.28 -3.84
N LEU A 42 -14.50 -12.58 -3.61
CA LEU A 42 -13.82 -13.47 -4.57
C LEU A 42 -14.70 -13.85 -5.76
N ALA A 43 -16.02 -13.90 -5.58
CA ALA A 43 -16.99 -14.18 -6.63
C ALA A 43 -17.34 -12.95 -7.50
N ASP A 44 -17.05 -11.73 -7.01
CA ASP A 44 -17.28 -10.50 -7.78
C ASP A 44 -16.15 -10.24 -8.80
N ASP A 45 -16.36 -10.78 -10.01
CA ASP A 45 -15.45 -10.63 -11.14
C ASP A 45 -15.17 -9.17 -11.52
N SER A 46 -16.17 -8.30 -11.43
CA SER A 46 -16.03 -6.90 -11.82
C SER A 46 -15.10 -6.16 -10.86
N ARG A 47 -15.38 -6.30 -9.56
CA ARG A 47 -14.57 -5.72 -8.49
C ARG A 47 -13.15 -6.29 -8.48
N MET A 48 -13.00 -7.59 -8.74
CA MET A 48 -11.69 -8.23 -8.83
C MET A 48 -10.87 -7.72 -10.02
N ARG A 49 -11.48 -7.54 -11.20
CA ARG A 49 -10.81 -6.94 -12.37
C ARG A 49 -10.36 -5.51 -12.09
N ALA A 50 -11.21 -4.70 -11.46
CA ALA A 50 -10.87 -3.33 -11.08
C ALA A 50 -9.68 -3.29 -10.11
N ALA A 51 -9.69 -4.13 -9.07
CA ALA A 51 -8.60 -4.21 -8.11
C ALA A 51 -7.28 -4.69 -8.75
N ARG A 52 -7.33 -5.66 -9.68
CA ARG A 52 -6.14 -6.10 -10.44
C ARG A 52 -5.57 -4.97 -11.28
N ALA A 53 -6.42 -4.24 -12.01
CA ALA A 53 -5.99 -3.09 -12.81
C ALA A 53 -5.34 -2.01 -11.92
N ALA A 54 -5.95 -1.71 -10.77
CA ALA A 54 -5.41 -0.78 -9.79
C ALA A 54 -4.02 -1.23 -9.31
N VAL A 55 -3.86 -2.49 -8.90
CA VAL A 55 -2.56 -3.03 -8.48
C VAL A 55 -1.52 -2.92 -9.60
N HIS A 56 -1.87 -3.27 -10.84
CA HIS A 56 -0.96 -3.14 -11.96
C HIS A 56 -0.48 -1.70 -12.15
N SER A 57 -1.35 -0.71 -11.96
CA SER A 57 -1.00 0.71 -12.10
C SER A 57 -0.06 1.20 -10.99
N VAL A 58 -0.17 0.68 -9.76
CA VAL A 58 0.58 1.21 -8.60
C VAL A 58 1.69 0.29 -8.10
N ARG A 59 1.80 -0.97 -8.53
CA ARG A 59 2.73 -1.97 -7.95
C ARG A 59 4.19 -1.52 -7.90
N HIS A 60 4.61 -0.70 -8.86
CA HIS A 60 5.97 -0.16 -8.92
C HIS A 60 6.26 0.76 -7.72
N ARG A 61 5.24 1.47 -7.20
CA ARG A 61 5.35 2.33 -5.99
C ARG A 61 5.55 1.55 -4.69
N TYR A 62 5.47 0.21 -4.74
CA TYR A 62 5.65 -0.67 -3.57
C TYR A 62 6.97 -1.42 -3.60
N THR A 63 7.88 -1.06 -4.50
CA THR A 63 9.24 -1.59 -4.51
C THR A 63 10.18 -0.63 -3.80
N PHE A 64 11.28 -1.17 -3.28
CA PHE A 64 12.34 -0.35 -2.70
C PHE A 64 12.89 0.65 -3.73
N ASP A 65 13.12 0.19 -4.96
CA ASP A 65 13.70 0.98 -6.06
C ASP A 65 12.96 2.30 -6.32
N TYR A 66 11.63 2.30 -6.25
CA TYR A 66 10.83 3.51 -6.43
C TYR A 66 11.12 4.59 -5.37
N HIS A 67 11.61 4.20 -4.20
CA HIS A 67 11.87 5.10 -3.08
C HIS A 67 13.34 5.45 -2.88
N VAL A 68 14.26 4.88 -3.69
CA VAL A 68 15.71 5.07 -3.50
C VAL A 68 16.09 6.54 -3.50
N ASP A 69 15.63 7.32 -4.49
CA ASP A 69 15.98 8.75 -4.59
C ASP A 69 15.51 9.54 -3.35
N GLN A 70 14.28 9.28 -2.90
CA GLN A 70 13.72 9.92 -1.70
C GLN A 70 14.51 9.55 -0.44
N LEU A 71 14.99 8.31 -0.34
CA LEU A 71 15.81 7.86 0.79
C LEU A 71 17.17 8.56 0.77
N LEU A 72 17.81 8.68 -0.40
CA LEU A 72 19.07 9.40 -0.55
C LEU A 72 18.93 10.87 -0.16
N ASP A 73 17.84 11.53 -0.55
CA ASP A 73 17.55 12.91 -0.15
C ASP A 73 17.38 13.06 1.36
N VAL A 74 16.72 12.09 2.02
CA VAL A 74 16.59 12.05 3.48
C VAL A 74 17.96 11.92 4.14
N PHE A 75 18.81 11.00 3.67
CA PHE A 75 20.15 10.81 4.22
C PHE A 75 21.06 12.03 3.97
N GLY A 76 20.96 12.66 2.80
CA GLY A 76 21.66 13.90 2.49
C GLY A 76 21.30 15.02 3.47
N ARG A 77 20.01 15.22 3.75
CA ARG A 77 19.54 16.21 4.73
C ARG A 77 19.99 15.88 6.15
N ALA A 78 19.89 14.60 6.56
CA ALA A 78 20.33 14.18 7.88
C ALA A 78 21.82 14.46 8.12
N ARG A 79 22.68 14.19 7.12
CA ARG A 79 24.12 14.51 7.20
C ARG A 79 24.37 16.00 7.38
N GLN A 80 23.60 16.86 6.72
CA GLN A 80 23.72 18.32 6.88
C GLN A 80 23.32 18.80 8.28
N ILE A 81 22.32 18.16 8.90
CA ILE A 81 21.91 18.45 10.27
C ILE A 81 23.04 18.07 11.23
N THR A 82 23.55 16.84 11.14
CA THR A 82 24.65 16.39 12.01
C THR A 82 25.92 17.22 11.83
N ALA A 83 26.24 17.64 10.60
CA ALA A 83 27.39 18.51 10.33
C ALA A 83 27.22 19.94 10.89
N ARG A 84 25.98 20.43 11.02
CA ARG A 84 25.67 21.73 11.64
C ARG A 84 25.67 21.67 13.17
N ASP A 85 25.34 20.51 13.74
CA ASP A 85 25.21 20.32 15.19
C ASP A 85 26.52 19.94 15.91
N GLY A 86 27.66 19.88 15.21
CA GLY A 86 29.00 19.90 15.81
C GLY A 86 29.24 18.88 16.94
N ARG A 87 29.02 17.59 16.67
CA ARG A 87 29.78 16.51 17.31
C ARG A 87 30.75 15.89 16.31
#